data_AF-A0A086A864-F1
#
_entry.id   AF-A0A086A864-F1
#
_cell.length_a   1.000
_cell.length_b   1.000
_cell.length_c   1.000
_cell.angle_alpha   90.00
_cell.angle_beta   90.00
_cell.angle_gamma   90.00
#
_symmetry.space_group_name_H-M   'P 1'
#
loop_
_entity.id
_entity.type
_entity.pdbx_description
1 polymer ?
#
loop_
_entity_poly.entity_id
_entity_poly.type
_entity_poly.pdbx_seq_one_letter_code
_entity_poly.pdbx_strand_id
1 'polypeptide(L)'
;MKTFETKQKNATQSSNLVMKNLLFTILFLLINSFSFGQASDAIPLIGETKKVVITVCRIDVGWNGKKGINNIYAAPSGWQILEFKPIIVSKRQRASYTFDQTPSNTAILNTSTIDSKFSELQEMAAQAGKKDKYEGKINQMRNDYEKYYKKIVTTHSQITTTGSVRGNNETLSRKPGRLYLDLEITLVYYPDNEEQFQRSIEVIKEMIKNDQ
;
A
#
# COMPACT_ATOMS: atom_id res chain seq x y z
N MET A 1 46.22 -60.50 -12.21
CA MET A 1 45.60 -59.39 -12.96
C MET A 1 44.07 -59.33 -12.70
N LYS A 2 43.63 -59.24 -11.43
CA LYS A 2 42.20 -59.19 -11.04
C LYS A 2 41.89 -58.23 -9.87
N THR A 3 42.88 -57.54 -9.33
CA THR A 3 42.76 -56.72 -8.10
C THR A 3 42.61 -55.22 -8.34
N PHE A 4 42.71 -54.76 -9.59
CA PHE A 4 42.61 -53.32 -9.92
C PHE A 4 41.19 -52.84 -10.24
N GLU A 5 40.31 -53.70 -10.78
CA GLU A 5 38.95 -53.28 -11.18
C GLU A 5 37.99 -53.11 -9.99
N THR A 6 38.24 -53.78 -8.87
CA THR A 6 37.34 -53.75 -7.71
C THR A 6 37.48 -52.46 -6.89
N LYS A 7 38.66 -51.84 -6.85
CA LYS A 7 38.87 -50.57 -6.13
C LYS A 7 38.22 -49.38 -6.84
N GLN A 8 38.16 -49.40 -8.17
CA GLN A 8 37.58 -48.30 -8.94
C GLN A 8 36.05 -48.23 -8.81
N LYS A 9 35.34 -49.37 -8.76
CA LYS A 9 33.87 -49.39 -8.59
C LYS A 9 33.40 -48.87 -7.23
N ASN A 10 34.15 -49.13 -6.15
CA ASN A 10 33.78 -48.67 -4.81
C ASN A 10 33.96 -47.15 -4.63
N ALA A 11 34.95 -46.55 -5.29
CA ALA A 11 35.15 -45.10 -5.25
C ALA A 11 33.99 -44.36 -5.94
N THR A 12 33.55 -44.84 -7.10
CA THR A 12 32.44 -44.23 -7.87
C THR A 12 31.09 -44.38 -7.18
N GLN A 13 30.85 -45.49 -6.48
CA GLN A 13 29.62 -45.67 -5.68
C GLN A 13 29.58 -44.75 -4.44
N SER A 14 30.71 -44.57 -3.74
CA SER A 14 30.75 -43.65 -2.58
C SER A 14 30.59 -42.18 -2.99
N SER A 15 31.17 -41.78 -4.12
CA SER A 15 31.02 -40.44 -4.73
C SER A 15 29.56 -40.12 -5.03
N ASN A 16 28.82 -41.07 -5.61
CA ASN A 16 27.41 -40.88 -5.94
C ASN A 16 26.51 -40.80 -4.69
N LEU A 17 26.88 -41.47 -3.60
CA LEU A 17 26.13 -41.41 -2.34
C LEU A 17 26.36 -40.07 -1.62
N VAL A 18 27.61 -39.59 -1.59
CA VAL A 18 27.96 -38.29 -0.99
C VAL A 18 27.35 -37.13 -1.79
N MET A 19 27.38 -37.20 -3.13
CA MET A 19 26.80 -36.16 -3.98
C MET A 19 25.27 -36.12 -3.88
N LYS A 20 24.60 -37.29 -3.74
CA LYS A 20 23.16 -37.36 -3.48
C LYS A 20 22.79 -36.80 -2.11
N ASN A 21 23.55 -37.12 -1.06
CA ASN A 21 23.31 -36.59 0.29
C ASN A 21 23.56 -35.08 0.37
N LEU A 22 24.56 -34.56 -0.36
CA LEU A 22 24.81 -33.12 -0.46
C LEU A 22 23.67 -32.39 -1.18
N LEU A 23 23.15 -32.96 -2.27
CA LEU A 23 21.98 -32.44 -2.99
C LEU A 23 20.72 -32.42 -2.12
N PHE A 24 20.48 -33.46 -1.34
CA PHE A 24 19.35 -33.50 -0.40
C PHE A 24 19.50 -32.48 0.74
N THR A 25 20.72 -32.26 1.24
CA THR A 25 20.97 -31.30 2.33
C THR A 25 20.82 -29.86 1.84
N ILE A 26 21.29 -29.55 0.63
CA ILE A 26 21.09 -28.23 -0.01
C ILE A 26 19.62 -27.99 -0.31
N LEU A 27 18.88 -29.01 -0.77
CA LEU A 27 17.43 -28.90 -1.00
C LEU A 27 16.67 -28.66 0.32
N PHE A 28 17.08 -29.31 1.42
CA PHE A 28 16.47 -29.12 2.74
C PHE A 28 16.78 -27.72 3.33
N LEU A 29 17.96 -27.16 3.03
CA LEU A 29 18.33 -25.79 3.42
C LEU A 29 17.60 -24.72 2.60
N LEU A 30 17.34 -24.98 1.32
CA LEU A 30 16.56 -24.08 0.45
C LEU A 30 15.07 -24.04 0.79
N ILE A 31 14.50 -25.13 1.31
CA ILE A 31 13.08 -25.15 1.72
C ILE A 31 12.85 -24.37 3.03
N ASN A 32 13.83 -24.34 3.95
CA ASN A 32 13.69 -23.61 5.22
C ASN A 32 14.02 -22.11 5.12
N SER A 33 14.64 -21.65 4.03
CA SER A 33 14.97 -20.24 3.81
C SER A 33 13.83 -19.43 3.17
N PHE A 34 12.69 -20.06 2.88
CA PHE A 34 11.41 -19.38 2.61
C PHE A 34 10.60 -19.14 3.88
N SER A 35 11.25 -18.91 5.03
CA SER A 35 10.61 -18.12 6.09
C SER A 35 10.74 -16.65 5.73
N PHE A 36 10.06 -16.23 4.66
CA PHE A 36 9.61 -14.86 4.60
C PHE A 36 8.72 -14.71 5.82
N GLY A 37 9.21 -13.98 6.83
CA GLY A 37 8.31 -13.33 7.76
C GLY A 37 7.41 -12.46 6.91
N GLN A 38 6.25 -13.00 6.52
CA GLN A 38 5.13 -12.17 6.16
C GLN A 38 4.88 -11.37 7.43
N ALA A 39 5.38 -10.13 7.45
CA ALA A 39 4.58 -9.08 8.05
C ALA A 39 3.21 -9.27 7.41
N SER A 40 2.31 -9.93 8.15
CA SER A 40 0.91 -9.97 7.79
C SER A 40 0.49 -8.53 7.85
N ASP A 41 0.60 -7.83 6.72
CA ASP A 41 -0.09 -6.58 6.53
C ASP A 41 -1.55 -6.95 6.75
N ALA A 42 -2.05 -6.62 7.94
CA ALA A 42 -3.41 -6.91 8.33
C ALA A 42 -4.31 -6.42 7.20
N ILE A 43 -5.17 -7.31 6.70
CA ILE A 43 -6.07 -6.96 5.60
C ILE A 43 -6.91 -5.78 6.10
N PRO A 44 -6.82 -4.61 5.46
CA PRO A 44 -7.49 -3.42 5.93
C PRO A 44 -9.01 -3.59 5.82
N LEU A 45 -9.72 -2.96 6.74
CA LEU A 45 -11.18 -2.98 6.72
C LEU A 45 -11.72 -1.80 5.90
N ILE A 46 -12.88 -2.01 5.28
CA ILE A 46 -13.57 -0.96 4.53
C ILE A 46 -13.79 0.26 5.44
N GLY A 47 -13.38 1.44 4.96
CA GLY A 47 -13.46 2.69 5.72
C GLY A 47 -12.23 3.00 6.58
N GLU A 48 -11.29 2.06 6.71
CA GLU A 48 -10.03 2.31 7.41
C GLU A 48 -9.23 3.43 6.73
N THR A 49 -8.62 4.30 7.53
CA THR A 49 -7.84 5.44 7.01
C THR A 49 -6.39 5.38 7.43
N LYS A 50 -5.50 5.87 6.56
CA LYS A 50 -4.10 6.07 6.90
C LYS A 50 -3.56 7.34 6.30
N LYS A 51 -2.54 7.92 6.93
CA LYS A 51 -1.84 9.09 6.44
C LYS A 51 -0.51 8.69 5.80
N VAL A 52 -0.20 9.29 4.67
CA VAL A 52 1.06 9.13 3.95
C VAL A 52 1.62 10.51 3.65
N VAL A 53 2.93 10.69 3.83
CA VAL A 53 3.62 11.91 3.44
C VAL A 53 4.57 11.57 2.31
N ILE A 54 4.44 12.27 1.19
CA ILE A 54 5.36 12.16 0.07
C ILE A 54 6.08 13.47 -0.17
N THR A 55 7.36 13.39 -0.53
CA THR A 55 8.08 14.58 -0.98
C THR A 55 7.76 14.84 -2.44
N VAL A 56 7.12 15.98 -2.71
CA VAL A 56 6.80 16.44 -4.07
C VAL A 56 7.97 17.18 -4.69
N CYS A 57 8.69 17.95 -3.89
CA CYS A 57 9.77 18.80 -4.37
C CYS A 57 10.82 19.01 -3.27
N ARG A 58 12.09 18.79 -3.60
CA ARG A 58 13.24 19.26 -2.81
C ARG A 58 14.21 19.99 -3.74
N ILE A 59 14.00 21.28 -3.91
CA ILE A 59 14.75 22.06 -4.88
C ILE A 59 15.49 23.20 -4.19
N ASP A 60 16.80 23.23 -4.40
CA ASP A 60 17.60 24.45 -4.31
C ASP A 60 17.67 25.08 -5.71
N VAL A 61 17.26 26.35 -5.83
CA VAL A 61 17.30 27.15 -7.07
C VAL A 61 18.36 28.24 -6.96
N GLY A 62 19.18 28.35 -8.01
CA GLY A 62 20.07 29.49 -8.19
C GLY A 62 19.30 30.78 -8.49
N TRP A 63 20.02 31.89 -8.52
CA TRP A 63 19.48 33.25 -8.65
C TRP A 63 18.50 33.43 -9.84
N ASN A 64 18.87 32.94 -11.03
CA ASN A 64 18.01 32.94 -12.22
C ASN A 64 17.49 31.54 -12.57
N GLY A 65 17.56 30.61 -11.62
CA GLY A 65 17.17 29.22 -11.81
C GLY A 65 15.66 29.08 -11.86
N LYS A 66 15.18 28.25 -12.80
CA LYS A 66 13.82 27.75 -12.82
C LYS A 66 13.85 26.23 -12.85
N LYS A 67 13.04 25.59 -12.03
CA LYS A 67 12.80 24.15 -12.11
C LYS A 67 11.30 23.85 -12.08
N GLY A 68 10.88 22.86 -12.84
CA GLY A 68 9.51 22.35 -12.83
C GLY A 68 9.28 21.44 -11.63
N ILE A 69 8.02 21.37 -11.20
CA ILE A 69 7.50 20.33 -10.32
C ILE A 69 6.61 19.45 -11.20
N ASN A 70 6.86 18.14 -11.18
CA ASN A 70 5.98 17.15 -11.77
C ASN A 70 6.11 15.87 -10.94
N ASN A 71 5.13 15.62 -10.07
CA ASN A 71 5.10 14.43 -9.25
C ASN A 71 3.71 13.80 -9.34
N ILE A 72 3.70 12.48 -9.46
CA ILE A 72 2.49 11.68 -9.53
C ILE A 72 2.49 10.76 -8.32
N TYR A 73 1.39 10.77 -7.59
CA TYR A 73 1.11 9.79 -6.57
C TYR A 73 -0.14 9.01 -6.94
N ALA A 74 0.03 7.70 -7.15
CA ALA A 74 -1.06 6.76 -7.30
C ALA A 74 -1.29 6.05 -5.97
N ALA A 75 -2.55 5.95 -5.54
CA ALA A 75 -2.89 5.18 -4.37
C ALA A 75 -2.60 3.69 -4.60
N PRO A 76 -2.13 2.95 -3.59
CA PRO A 76 -2.02 1.50 -3.68
C PRO A 76 -3.37 0.84 -3.96
N SER A 77 -3.37 -0.36 -4.52
CA SER A 77 -4.62 -1.09 -4.80
C SER A 77 -5.48 -1.26 -3.54
N GLY A 78 -6.79 -1.08 -3.70
CA GLY A 78 -7.78 -1.02 -2.62
C GLY A 78 -7.75 0.23 -1.75
N TRP A 79 -6.75 1.10 -1.87
CA TRP A 79 -6.71 2.41 -1.20
C TRP A 79 -7.10 3.51 -2.16
N GLN A 80 -7.82 4.51 -1.66
CA GLN A 80 -8.21 5.69 -2.42
C GLN A 80 -7.79 6.94 -1.66
N ILE A 81 -7.45 8.00 -2.39
CA ILE A 81 -7.13 9.31 -1.83
C ILE A 81 -8.45 9.97 -1.40
N LEU A 82 -8.57 10.22 -0.10
CA LEU A 82 -9.69 10.93 0.50
C LEU A 82 -9.42 12.43 0.60
N GLU A 83 -8.19 12.79 0.99
CA GLU A 83 -7.77 14.18 1.18
C GLU A 83 -6.28 14.30 0.85
N PHE A 84 -5.87 15.48 0.38
CA PHE A 84 -4.47 15.79 0.16
C PHE A 84 -4.21 17.26 0.49
N LYS A 85 -3.07 17.55 1.12
CA LYS A 85 -2.70 18.90 1.55
C LYS A 85 -1.22 19.16 1.31
N PRO A 86 -0.86 20.20 0.54
CA PRO A 86 0.54 20.57 0.37
C PRO A 86 1.09 21.21 1.65
N ILE A 87 2.31 20.83 2.02
CA ILE A 87 3.02 21.32 3.21
C ILE A 87 4.38 21.84 2.79
N ILE A 88 4.62 23.12 3.04
CA ILE A 88 5.95 23.73 2.86
C ILE A 88 6.81 23.31 4.03
N VAL A 89 7.74 22.39 3.81
CA VAL A 89 8.71 21.92 4.81
C VAL A 89 9.81 22.94 5.03
N SER A 90 10.24 23.62 3.96
CA SER A 90 11.24 24.68 4.04
C SER A 90 11.10 25.63 2.85
N LYS A 91 11.07 26.93 3.13
CA LYS A 91 11.14 27.97 2.11
C LYS A 91 12.18 29.02 2.50
N ARG A 92 13.17 29.26 1.64
CA ARG A 92 14.04 30.44 1.74
C ARG A 92 13.42 31.57 0.92
N GLN A 93 13.47 32.80 1.42
CA GLN A 93 12.79 33.99 0.88
C GLN A 93 13.01 34.24 -0.63
N ARG A 94 14.08 33.70 -1.21
CA ARG A 94 14.44 33.84 -2.63
C ARG A 94 13.81 32.82 -3.58
N ALA A 95 12.85 32.01 -3.13
CA ALA A 95 12.12 31.09 -3.98
C ALA A 95 10.64 31.51 -4.09
N SER A 96 10.22 31.89 -5.29
CA SER A 96 8.80 31.95 -5.66
C SER A 96 8.38 30.63 -6.27
N TYR A 97 7.11 30.25 -6.12
CA TYR A 97 6.61 29.01 -6.69
C TYR A 97 5.15 29.11 -7.11
N THR A 98 4.80 28.33 -8.13
CA THR A 98 3.43 27.96 -8.49
C THR A 98 3.25 26.48 -8.22
N PHE A 99 2.06 26.10 -7.79
CA PHE A 99 1.76 24.72 -7.43
C PHE A 99 0.29 24.42 -7.68
N ASP A 100 0.05 23.43 -8.52
CA ASP A 100 -1.27 22.99 -8.92
C ASP A 100 -1.43 21.50 -8.65
N GLN A 101 -2.66 21.10 -8.36
CA GLN A 101 -3.02 19.73 -8.01
C GLN A 101 -4.18 19.28 -8.90
N THR A 102 -4.00 18.16 -9.59
CA THR A 102 -5.02 17.57 -10.45
C THR A 102 -5.28 16.14 -9.99
N PRO A 103 -6.37 15.90 -9.25
CA PRO A 103 -6.75 14.55 -8.87
C PRO A 103 -7.44 13.81 -10.02
N SER A 104 -7.30 12.48 -10.03
CA SER A 104 -8.00 11.58 -10.95
C SER A 104 -9.03 10.78 -10.17
N ASN A 105 -10.30 10.88 -10.58
CA ASN A 105 -11.39 10.21 -9.87
C ASN A 105 -11.29 8.69 -9.97
N THR A 106 -11.63 8.01 -8.89
CA THR A 106 -11.77 6.55 -8.86
C THR A 106 -13.01 6.13 -9.66
N ALA A 107 -12.87 5.11 -10.51
CA ALA A 107 -14.02 4.43 -11.09
C ALA A 107 -14.64 3.51 -10.03
N ILE A 108 -15.93 3.71 -9.75
CA ILE A 108 -16.65 2.98 -8.71
C ILE A 108 -17.30 1.72 -9.31
N LEU A 109 -17.24 0.61 -8.58
CA LEU A 109 -17.97 -0.61 -8.89
C LEU A 109 -19.47 -0.43 -8.65
N ASN A 110 -20.29 -0.93 -9.57
CA ASN A 110 -21.74 -0.96 -9.42
C ASN A 110 -22.16 -2.34 -8.90
N THR A 111 -22.84 -2.41 -7.74
CA THR A 111 -23.02 -3.71 -7.09
C THR A 111 -24.21 -3.74 -6.12
N SER A 112 -25.29 -4.40 -6.56
CA SER A 112 -26.41 -4.84 -5.71
C SER A 112 -26.05 -5.99 -4.75
N THR A 113 -24.87 -6.60 -4.91
CA THR A 113 -24.40 -7.78 -4.17
C THR A 113 -23.87 -7.46 -2.76
N ILE A 114 -23.72 -6.18 -2.40
CA ILE A 114 -23.02 -5.77 -1.17
C ILE A 114 -23.92 -5.71 0.05
N ASP A 115 -25.16 -5.22 -0.13
CA ASP A 115 -26.11 -5.12 0.98
C ASP A 115 -26.41 -6.51 1.59
N SER A 116 -26.49 -7.55 0.75
CA SER A 116 -26.70 -8.92 1.22
C SER A 116 -25.53 -9.46 2.06
N LYS A 117 -24.30 -9.01 1.78
CA LYS A 117 -23.10 -9.44 2.53
C LYS A 117 -23.02 -8.80 3.91
N PHE A 118 -23.46 -7.54 4.05
CA PHE A 118 -23.57 -6.93 5.38
C PHE A 118 -24.68 -7.57 6.21
N SER A 119 -25.82 -7.94 5.61
CA SER A 119 -26.87 -8.70 6.30
C SER A 119 -26.37 -10.08 6.76
N GLU A 120 -25.63 -10.80 5.91
CA GLU A 120 -25.01 -12.10 6.26
C GLU A 120 -24.09 -11.99 7.49
N LEU A 121 -23.31 -10.91 7.60
CA LEU A 121 -22.46 -10.65 8.76
C LEU A 121 -23.27 -10.41 10.04
N GLN A 122 -24.37 -9.65 9.96
CA GLN A 122 -25.24 -9.40 11.11
C GLN A 122 -25.90 -10.68 11.60
N GLU A 123 -26.39 -11.53 10.69
CA GLU A 123 -26.96 -12.83 11.01
C GLU A 123 -25.93 -13.76 11.66
N MET A 124 -24.70 -13.80 11.12
CA MET A 124 -23.62 -14.60 11.69
C MET A 124 -23.24 -14.13 13.10
N ALA A 125 -23.16 -12.81 13.33
CA ALA A 125 -22.92 -12.26 14.65
C ALA A 125 -24.04 -12.60 15.64
N ALA A 126 -25.30 -12.58 15.19
CA ALA A 126 -26.45 -12.98 16.00
C ALA A 126 -26.43 -14.47 16.34
N GLN A 127 -26.15 -15.35 15.37
CA GLN A 127 -26.02 -16.80 15.58
C GLN A 127 -24.88 -17.14 16.54
N ALA A 128 -23.79 -16.37 16.53
CA ALA A 128 -22.67 -16.51 17.45
C ALA A 128 -22.92 -15.89 18.84
N GLY A 129 -24.07 -15.25 19.08
CA GLY A 129 -24.37 -14.56 20.34
C GLY A 129 -23.56 -13.27 20.57
N LYS A 130 -23.02 -12.67 19.51
CA LYS A 130 -22.10 -11.50 19.55
C LYS A 130 -22.65 -10.28 18.83
N LYS A 131 -23.96 -10.21 18.62
CA LYS A 131 -24.62 -9.13 17.89
C LYS A 131 -24.20 -7.75 18.42
N ASP A 132 -24.34 -7.54 19.73
CA ASP A 132 -24.08 -6.23 20.37
C ASP A 132 -22.61 -5.77 20.20
N LYS A 133 -21.67 -6.72 20.09
CA LYS A 133 -20.25 -6.43 19.88
C LYS A 133 -19.92 -6.01 18.45
N TYR A 134 -20.57 -6.61 17.46
CA TYR A 134 -20.21 -6.42 16.05
C TYR A 134 -21.17 -5.53 15.25
N GLU A 135 -22.39 -5.29 15.73
CA GLU A 135 -23.39 -4.49 15.02
C GLU A 135 -22.87 -3.09 14.63
N GLY A 136 -22.27 -2.37 15.58
CA GLY A 136 -21.70 -1.04 15.31
C GLY A 136 -20.61 -1.06 14.24
N LYS A 137 -19.73 -2.07 14.28
CA LYS A 137 -18.63 -2.23 13.31
C LYS A 137 -19.14 -2.57 11.91
N ILE A 138 -20.08 -3.50 11.81
CA ILE A 138 -20.69 -3.92 10.55
C ILE A 138 -21.47 -2.74 9.92
N ASN A 139 -22.24 -2.01 10.73
CA ASN A 139 -22.99 -0.84 10.27
C ASN A 139 -22.07 0.30 9.84
N GLN A 140 -20.96 0.53 10.54
CA GLN A 140 -19.97 1.51 10.14
C GLN A 140 -19.33 1.14 8.80
N MET A 141 -18.87 -0.12 8.63
CA MET A 141 -18.29 -0.57 7.36
C MET A 141 -19.29 -0.44 6.20
N ARG A 142 -20.57 -0.75 6.44
CA ARG A 142 -21.64 -0.55 5.47
C ARG A 142 -21.78 0.93 5.09
N ASN A 143 -21.91 1.81 6.08
CA ASN A 143 -22.07 3.24 5.86
C ASN A 143 -20.87 3.87 5.13
N ASP A 144 -19.66 3.45 5.49
CA ASP A 144 -18.44 3.91 4.82
C ASP A 144 -18.42 3.43 3.37
N TYR A 145 -18.74 2.16 3.12
CA TYR A 145 -18.89 1.65 1.76
C TYR A 145 -19.94 2.46 0.96
N GLU A 146 -21.11 2.70 1.57
CA GLU A 146 -22.23 3.44 0.99
C GLU A 146 -21.87 4.87 0.58
N LYS A 147 -21.16 5.57 1.46
CA LYS A 147 -20.74 6.95 1.25
C LYS A 147 -19.84 7.10 0.02
N TYR A 148 -18.90 6.17 -0.19
CA TYR A 148 -17.97 6.24 -1.31
C TYR A 148 -18.62 5.79 -2.62
N TYR A 149 -19.41 4.70 -2.64
CA TYR A 149 -20.04 4.27 -3.89
C TYR A 149 -21.13 5.24 -4.38
N LYS A 150 -21.91 5.82 -3.45
CA LYS A 150 -22.95 6.81 -3.79
C LYS A 150 -22.36 8.15 -4.22
N LYS A 151 -21.02 8.30 -4.22
CA LYS A 151 -20.29 9.54 -4.48
C LYS A 151 -20.74 10.69 -3.56
N ILE A 152 -21.22 10.37 -2.36
CA ILE A 152 -21.50 11.38 -1.33
C ILE A 152 -20.18 12.05 -0.92
N VAL A 153 -19.11 11.27 -0.87
CA VAL A 153 -17.74 11.76 -0.74
C VAL A 153 -16.92 11.28 -1.92
N THR A 154 -16.27 12.23 -2.59
CA THR A 154 -15.40 11.98 -3.73
C THR A 154 -14.08 11.39 -3.25
N THR A 155 -13.62 10.35 -3.92
CA THR A 155 -12.29 9.78 -3.74
C THR A 155 -11.52 9.77 -5.06
N HIS A 156 -10.21 9.71 -4.97
CA HIS A 156 -9.31 9.77 -6.13
C HIS A 156 -8.34 8.59 -6.14
N SER A 157 -8.05 8.05 -7.32
CA SER A 157 -7.07 6.97 -7.49
C SER A 157 -5.64 7.51 -7.57
N GLN A 158 -5.49 8.77 -7.97
CA GLN A 158 -4.22 9.41 -8.21
C GLN A 158 -4.32 10.92 -7.98
N ILE A 159 -3.21 11.53 -7.62
CA ILE A 159 -3.00 12.97 -7.70
C ILE A 159 -1.73 13.28 -8.49
N THR A 160 -1.88 14.16 -9.47
CA THR A 160 -0.76 14.75 -10.20
C THR A 160 -0.52 16.15 -9.65
N THR A 161 0.72 16.43 -9.27
CA THR A 161 1.13 17.74 -8.76
C THR A 161 2.10 18.37 -9.75
N THR A 162 1.78 19.58 -10.19
CA THR A 162 2.58 20.31 -11.17
C THR A 162 2.90 21.71 -10.65
N GLY A 163 3.89 22.36 -11.26
CA GLY A 163 4.24 23.71 -10.87
C GLY A 163 5.63 24.11 -11.31
N SER A 164 6.10 25.22 -10.76
CA SER A 164 7.47 25.67 -10.98
C SER A 164 8.01 26.43 -9.79
N VAL A 165 9.32 26.31 -9.57
CA VAL A 165 10.07 27.10 -8.59
C VAL A 165 11.01 28.03 -9.33
N ARG A 166 11.02 29.32 -8.96
CA ARG A 166 11.91 30.33 -9.53
C ARG A 166 12.73 31.02 -8.43
N GLY A 167 14.01 31.24 -8.73
CA GLY A 167 14.85 32.14 -7.94
C GLY A 167 14.40 33.59 -8.11
N ASN A 168 14.38 34.37 -7.03
CA ASN A 168 14.08 35.79 -7.05
C ASN A 168 15.36 36.63 -7.20
N ASN A 169 15.27 37.69 -8.01
CA ASN A 169 16.41 38.47 -8.46
C ASN A 169 16.86 39.54 -7.44
N GLU A 170 17.20 39.14 -6.21
CA GLU A 170 17.69 40.08 -5.19
C GLU A 170 19.22 40.15 -5.19
N THR A 171 19.74 41.31 -5.57
CA THR A 171 21.15 41.66 -5.86
C THR A 171 22.17 41.41 -4.74
N LEU A 172 21.76 41.07 -3.50
CA LEU A 172 22.64 41.14 -2.31
C LEU A 172 22.91 39.83 -1.52
N SER A 173 22.39 38.64 -1.88
CA SER A 173 22.85 37.36 -1.25
C SER A 173 23.52 36.40 -2.22
N ARG A 174 24.55 35.74 -1.70
CA ARG A 174 25.27 34.63 -2.35
C ARG A 174 24.63 33.25 -2.12
N LYS A 175 23.52 33.14 -1.38
CA LYS A 175 22.89 31.85 -1.02
C LYS A 175 21.76 31.48 -2.00
N PRO A 176 21.64 30.21 -2.43
CA PRO A 176 20.56 29.77 -3.30
C PRO A 176 19.20 29.82 -2.58
N GLY A 177 18.14 30.07 -3.37
CA GLY A 177 16.76 29.89 -2.94
C GLY A 177 16.46 28.41 -2.71
N ARG A 178 15.49 28.11 -1.84
CA ARG A 178 15.12 26.73 -1.47
C ARG A 178 13.61 26.62 -1.35
N LEU A 179 13.05 25.57 -1.94
CA LEU A 179 11.69 25.11 -1.69
C LEU A 179 11.68 23.60 -1.49
N TYR A 180 11.33 23.17 -0.28
CA TYR A 180 10.99 21.79 0.04
C TYR A 180 9.49 21.74 0.31
N LEU A 181 8.78 20.94 -0.48
CA LEU A 181 7.34 20.78 -0.46
C LEU A 181 7.02 19.29 -0.37
N ASP A 182 6.28 18.94 0.66
CA ASP A 182 5.69 17.62 0.83
C ASP A 182 4.18 17.69 0.58
N LEU A 183 3.58 16.54 0.33
CA LEU A 183 2.13 16.36 0.25
C LEU A 183 1.72 15.36 1.31
N GLU A 184 0.91 15.81 2.26
CA GLU A 184 0.21 14.93 3.19
C GLU A 184 -1.03 14.40 2.50
N ILE A 185 -1.19 13.08 2.47
CA ILE A 185 -2.27 12.37 1.81
C ILE A 185 -2.99 11.51 2.84
N THR A 186 -4.29 11.70 2.98
CA THR A 186 -5.16 10.78 3.71
C THR A 186 -5.73 9.79 2.72
N LEU A 187 -5.44 8.51 2.95
CA LEU A 187 -6.01 7.39 2.21
C LEU A 187 -7.16 6.78 2.99
N VAL A 188 -8.14 6.25 2.28
CA VAL A 188 -9.19 5.37 2.80
C VAL A 188 -9.16 4.04 2.07
N TYR A 189 -9.35 2.95 2.80
CA TYR A 189 -9.50 1.64 2.18
C TYR A 189 -10.92 1.48 1.65
N TYR A 190 -11.02 1.43 0.33
CA TYR A 190 -12.23 1.23 -0.42
C TYR A 190 -11.91 0.27 -1.57
N PRO A 191 -12.33 -1.01 -1.47
CA PRO A 191 -12.00 -2.06 -2.43
C PRO A 191 -12.25 -1.66 -3.88
N ASP A 192 -11.26 -1.86 -4.73
CA ASP A 192 -11.31 -1.52 -6.16
C ASP A 192 -11.88 -2.65 -7.03
N ASN A 193 -12.07 -3.84 -6.45
CA ASN A 193 -12.68 -5.02 -7.08
C ASN A 193 -13.44 -5.90 -6.09
N GLU A 194 -14.26 -6.81 -6.62
CA GLU A 194 -15.07 -7.75 -5.84
C GLU A 194 -14.22 -8.67 -4.94
N GLU A 195 -13.05 -9.12 -5.42
CA GLU A 195 -12.18 -10.02 -4.66
C GLU A 195 -11.64 -9.36 -3.37
N GLN A 196 -11.27 -8.09 -3.45
CA GLN A 196 -10.86 -7.30 -2.29
C GLN A 196 -12.01 -7.04 -1.33
N PHE A 197 -13.21 -6.79 -1.86
CA PHE A 197 -14.41 -6.66 -1.05
C PHE A 197 -14.66 -7.96 -0.26
N GLN A 198 -14.66 -9.11 -0.94
CA GLN A 198 -14.86 -10.41 -0.28
C GLN A 198 -13.78 -10.69 0.77
N ARG A 199 -12.51 -10.37 0.50
CA ARG A 199 -11.43 -10.47 1.50
C ARG A 199 -11.72 -9.67 2.76
N SER A 200 -12.23 -8.45 2.61
CA SER A 200 -12.59 -7.58 3.75
C SER A 200 -13.74 -8.15 4.58
N ILE A 201 -14.72 -8.75 3.91
CA ILE A 201 -15.86 -9.41 4.56
C ILE A 201 -15.40 -10.67 5.30
N GLU A 202 -14.52 -11.48 4.70
CA GLU A 202 -14.04 -12.73 5.32
C GLU A 202 -13.24 -12.46 6.59
N VAL A 203 -12.45 -11.38 6.64
CA VAL A 203 -11.77 -10.95 7.87
C VAL A 203 -12.77 -10.76 9.00
N ILE A 204 -13.90 -10.09 8.77
CA ILE A 204 -14.93 -9.91 9.81
C ILE A 204 -15.57 -11.24 10.20
N LYS A 205 -15.83 -12.14 9.23
CA LYS A 205 -16.35 -13.48 9.53
C LYS A 205 -15.40 -14.26 10.42
N GLU A 206 -14.10 -14.24 10.13
CA GLU A 206 -13.07 -14.88 10.95
C GLU A 206 -12.98 -14.25 12.34
N MET A 207 -13.07 -12.92 12.44
CA MET A 207 -13.14 -12.25 13.74
C MET A 207 -14.34 -12.74 14.56
N ILE A 208 -15.54 -12.83 13.97
CA ILE A 208 -16.74 -13.31 14.67
C ILE A 208 -16.57 -14.76 15.12
N LYS A 209 -15.98 -15.62 14.28
CA LYS A 209 -15.77 -17.06 14.58
C LYS A 209 -14.72 -17.28 15.68
N ASN A 210 -13.61 -16.55 15.64
CA ASN A 210 -12.44 -16.80 16.48
C ASN A 210 -12.44 -16.08 17.82
N ASP A 211 -13.37 -15.14 18.03
CA ASP A 211 -13.52 -14.36 19.26
C ASP A 211 -14.20 -15.20 20.38
N GLN A 212 -13.56 -16.27 20.85
CA GLN A 212 -14.06 -17.12 21.95
C GLN A 212 -13.90 -16.49 23.32
#